data_AF-A0A165PPL1-F1
#
_entry.id   AF-A0A165PPL1-F1
#
_cell.length_a   1.000
_cell.length_b   1.000
_cell.length_c   1.000
_cell.angle_alpha   90.00
_cell.angle_beta   90.00
_cell.angle_gamma   90.00
#
_symmetry.space_group_name_H-M   'P 1'
#
loop_
_entity.id
_entity.type
_entity.pdbx_description
1 polymer ?
#
loop_
_entity_poly.entity_id
_entity_poly.type
_entity_poly.pdbx_seq_one_letter_code
_entity_poly.pdbx_strand_id
1 'polypeptide(L)'
;MFKLTVAAFLAVAVAGVAGLVINTPTSLVACEPALLSFSGADGPVEIQVFKGGLTGDPSETPLEVLPVVPEGQNQTTWVVDTPAGQDVMFMAFDLTTGFSAFTADVSVTAGTET
;
A
#
# COMPACT_ATOMS: atom_id res chain seq x y z
N MET A 1 62.38 -1.91 -6.44
CA MET A 1 61.25 -2.86 -6.44
C MET A 1 60.05 -2.19 -5.80
N PHE A 2 59.16 -1.59 -6.59
CA PHE A 2 57.94 -0.94 -6.10
C PHE A 2 56.80 -1.97 -6.06
N LYS A 3 56.30 -2.28 -4.86
CA LYS A 3 55.12 -3.13 -4.67
C LYS A 3 53.86 -2.27 -4.81
N LEU A 4 53.09 -2.52 -5.85
CA LEU A 4 51.82 -1.84 -6.11
C LEU A 4 50.70 -2.67 -5.47
N THR A 5 50.29 -2.30 -4.27
CA THR A 5 49.18 -2.96 -3.56
C THR A 5 47.88 -2.37 -4.09
N VAL A 6 47.13 -3.13 -4.89
CA VAL A 6 45.81 -2.73 -5.37
C VAL A 6 44.80 -2.97 -4.23
N ALA A 7 44.29 -1.89 -3.64
CA ALA A 7 43.17 -1.95 -2.72
C ALA A 7 41.87 -2.01 -3.53
N ALA A 8 41.16 -3.13 -3.46
CA ALA A 8 39.84 -3.27 -4.05
C ALA A 8 38.81 -2.54 -3.17
N PHE A 9 38.31 -1.39 -3.65
CA PHE A 9 37.12 -0.76 -3.08
C PHE A 9 35.89 -1.49 -3.60
N LEU A 10 35.18 -2.24 -2.74
CA LEU A 10 33.82 -2.68 -3.03
C LEU A 10 32.91 -1.44 -3.01
N ALA A 11 32.49 -1.00 -4.19
CA ALA A 11 31.38 -0.05 -4.29
C ALA A 11 30.09 -0.81 -3.95
N VAL A 12 29.56 -0.60 -2.74
CA VAL A 12 28.18 -0.98 -2.44
C VAL A 12 27.28 -0.01 -3.21
N ALA A 13 26.64 -0.50 -4.27
CA ALA A 13 25.55 0.23 -4.89
C ALA A 13 24.39 0.29 -3.90
N VAL A 14 24.17 1.47 -3.30
CA VAL A 14 22.92 1.74 -2.60
C VAL A 14 21.87 1.87 -3.70
N ALA A 15 21.16 0.77 -3.99
CA ALA A 15 19.96 0.85 -4.82
C ALA A 15 19.04 1.86 -4.14
N GLY A 16 18.64 2.92 -4.86
CA GLY A 16 17.70 3.89 -4.35
C GLY A 16 16.40 3.16 -4.02
N VAL A 17 16.05 3.10 -2.73
CA VAL A 17 14.77 2.55 -2.28
C VAL A 17 13.70 3.49 -2.83
N ALA A 18 13.06 3.12 -3.94
CA ALA A 18 11.77 3.69 -4.28
C ALA A 18 10.83 3.24 -3.15
N GLY A 19 10.36 4.18 -2.34
CA GLY A 19 9.44 3.84 -1.26
C GLY A 19 8.13 3.33 -1.84
N LEU A 20 7.56 2.29 -1.21
CA LEU A 20 6.20 1.87 -1.48
C LEU A 20 5.26 3.06 -1.26
N VAL A 21 4.34 3.28 -2.21
CA VAL A 21 3.30 4.31 -2.12
C VAL A 21 1.97 3.71 -2.54
N ILE A 22 0.94 3.90 -1.73
CA ILE A 22 -0.46 3.62 -2.10
C ILE A 22 -1.18 4.94 -2.41
N ASN A 23 -1.86 5.00 -3.55
CA ASN A 23 -2.62 6.17 -3.95
C ASN A 23 -3.92 6.25 -3.16
N THR A 24 -4.19 7.40 -2.55
CA THR A 24 -5.46 7.64 -1.84
C THR A 24 -6.60 7.71 -2.87
N PRO A 25 -7.63 6.85 -2.78
CA PRO A 25 -8.80 6.94 -3.65
C PRO A 25 -9.50 8.30 -3.53
N THR A 26 -9.96 8.85 -4.65
CA THR A 26 -10.61 10.17 -4.69
C THR A 26 -12.07 10.12 -4.25
N SER A 27 -12.74 8.98 -4.42
CA SER A 27 -14.12 8.76 -4.00
C SER A 27 -14.36 7.28 -3.72
N LEU A 28 -15.08 6.99 -2.64
CA LEU A 28 -15.58 5.67 -2.32
C LEU A 28 -17.10 5.75 -2.19
N VAL A 29 -17.81 4.90 -2.92
CA VAL A 29 -19.27 4.82 -2.87
C VAL A 29 -19.65 3.47 -2.31
N ALA A 30 -20.50 3.45 -1.28
CA ALA A 30 -20.94 2.21 -0.66
C ALA A 30 -21.55 1.26 -1.70
N CYS A 31 -21.18 -0.01 -1.62
CA CYS A 31 -21.56 -1.11 -2.52
C CYS A 31 -21.03 -1.00 -3.96
N GLU A 32 -20.19 -0.01 -4.28
CA GLU A 32 -19.59 0.12 -5.61
C GLU A 32 -18.13 -0.37 -5.65
N PRO A 33 -17.63 -0.83 -6.81
CA PRO A 33 -16.22 -1.16 -6.98
C PRO A 33 -15.32 0.09 -6.96
N ALA A 34 -14.29 0.08 -6.11
CA ALA A 34 -13.24 1.08 -6.06
C ALA A 34 -11.92 0.48 -6.56
N LEU A 35 -11.26 1.16 -7.51
CA LEU A 35 -9.92 0.80 -7.97
C LEU A 35 -8.88 1.36 -6.99
N LEU A 36 -8.09 0.46 -6.39
CA LEU A 36 -6.96 0.79 -5.55
C LEU A 36 -5.68 0.63 -6.37
N SER A 37 -4.71 1.51 -6.17
CA SER A 37 -3.44 1.46 -6.90
C SER A 37 -2.26 1.87 -6.05
N PHE A 38 -1.09 1.30 -6.34
CA PHE A 38 0.15 1.57 -5.64
C PHE A 38 1.34 1.61 -6.61
N SER A 39 2.52 1.97 -6.12
CA SER A 39 3.77 2.00 -6.87
C SER A 39 4.97 1.80 -5.94
N GLY A 40 6.14 1.48 -6.51
CA GLY A 40 7.37 1.30 -5.73
C GLY A 40 7.43 0.02 -4.92
N ALA A 41 6.63 -1.00 -5.26
CA ALA A 41 6.75 -2.33 -4.69
C ALA A 41 7.84 -3.14 -5.41
N ASP A 42 8.62 -3.89 -4.65
CA ASP A 42 9.63 -4.82 -5.15
C ASP A 42 9.10 -6.26 -5.27
N GLY A 43 7.95 -6.56 -4.67
CA GLY A 43 7.34 -7.89 -4.69
C GLY A 43 5.81 -7.86 -4.66
N PRO A 44 5.18 -9.01 -4.33
CA PRO A 44 3.74 -9.09 -4.14
C PRO A 44 3.28 -8.18 -2.99
N VAL A 45 2.12 -7.53 -3.15
CA VAL A 45 1.60 -6.55 -2.19
C VAL A 45 0.30 -7.04 -1.58
N GLU A 46 0.23 -7.03 -0.26
CA GLU A 46 -1.00 -7.17 0.51
C GLU A 46 -1.62 -5.79 0.74
N ILE A 47 -2.93 -5.66 0.51
CA ILE A 47 -3.67 -4.44 0.81
C ILE A 47 -4.70 -4.74 1.89
N GLN A 48 -4.68 -3.94 2.94
CA GLN A 48 -5.59 -4.05 4.08
C GLN A 48 -6.44 -2.79 4.20
N VAL A 49 -7.72 -2.98 4.55
CA VAL A 49 -8.70 -1.92 4.79
C VAL A 49 -8.85 -1.74 6.29
N PHE A 50 -8.74 -0.51 6.77
CA PHE A 50 -8.93 -0.15 8.17
C PHE A 50 -10.04 0.87 8.32
N LYS A 51 -10.58 0.98 9.54
CA LYS A 51 -11.36 2.16 9.92
C LYS A 51 -10.45 3.40 9.83
N GLY A 52 -11.01 4.53 9.40
CA GLY A 52 -10.30 5.80 9.38
C GLY A 52 -9.79 6.20 10.77
N GLY A 53 -8.73 7.00 10.78
CA GLY A 53 -8.04 7.42 12.00
C GLY A 53 -7.03 6.40 12.55
N LEU A 54 -6.57 5.45 11.73
CA LEU A 54 -5.52 4.51 12.14
C LEU A 54 -4.26 5.26 12.60
N THR A 55 -3.68 4.81 13.70
CA THR A 55 -2.48 5.42 14.30
C THR A 55 -1.19 4.67 13.96
N GLY A 56 -1.29 3.52 13.30
CA GLY A 56 -0.16 2.60 13.06
C GLY A 56 0.18 1.72 14.28
N ASP A 57 -0.70 1.63 15.28
CA ASP A 57 -0.55 0.70 16.40
C ASP A 57 -0.68 -0.76 15.92
N PRO A 58 0.23 -1.67 16.29
CA PRO A 58 0.19 -3.07 15.86
C PRO A 58 -1.01 -3.88 16.38
N SER A 59 -1.80 -3.35 17.32
CA SER A 59 -3.03 -3.98 17.81
C SER A 59 -4.27 -3.65 16.96
N GLU A 60 -4.18 -2.64 16.08
CA GLU A 60 -5.26 -2.31 15.15
C GLU A 60 -5.48 -3.47 14.18
N THR A 61 -6.71 -3.97 14.13
CA THR A 61 -7.09 -5.09 13.26
C THR A 61 -7.73 -4.55 11.99
N PRO A 62 -7.31 -5.00 10.80
CA PRO A 62 -7.96 -4.60 9.56
C PRO A 62 -9.42 -5.08 9.54
N LEU A 63 -10.28 -4.24 8.96
CA LEU A 63 -11.66 -4.61 8.63
C LEU A 63 -11.68 -5.72 7.58
N GLU A 64 -10.77 -5.63 6.61
CA GLU A 64 -10.65 -6.58 5.51
C GLU A 64 -9.19 -6.67 5.04
N VAL A 65 -8.78 -7.87 4.62
CA VAL A 65 -7.53 -8.10 3.89
C VAL A 65 -7.89 -8.56 2.48
N LEU A 66 -7.46 -7.79 1.47
CA LEU A 66 -7.76 -8.06 0.08
C LEU A 66 -6.86 -9.19 -0.48
N PRO A 67 -7.25 -9.84 -1.59
CA PRO A 67 -6.36 -10.76 -2.29
C PRO A 67 -5.01 -10.10 -2.62
N VAL A 68 -3.92 -10.83 -2.39
CA VAL A 68 -2.56 -10.37 -2.67
C VAL A 68 -2.42 -10.02 -4.15
N VAL A 69 -1.89 -8.84 -4.41
CA VAL A 69 -1.56 -8.37 -5.76
C VAL A 69 -0.21 -8.97 -6.16
N PRO A 70 -0.15 -9.77 -7.24
CA PRO A 70 1.10 -10.40 -7.68
C PRO A 70 2.16 -9.37 -8.10
N GLU A 71 3.43 -9.76 -8.01
CA GLU A 71 4.55 -8.97 -8.55
C GLU A 71 4.31 -8.60 -10.03
N GLY A 72 4.66 -7.36 -10.38
CA GLY A 72 4.44 -6.81 -11.72
C GLY A 72 3.03 -6.26 -11.96
N GLN A 73 2.11 -6.40 -11.01
CA GLN A 73 0.82 -5.70 -10.98
C GLN A 73 0.81 -4.65 -9.88
N ASN A 74 -0.01 -3.62 -10.05
CA ASN A 74 -0.02 -2.46 -9.17
C ASN A 74 -1.42 -1.93 -8.85
N GLN A 75 -2.44 -2.76 -9.11
CA GLN A 75 -3.85 -2.41 -8.94
C GLN A 75 -4.63 -3.60 -8.39
N THR A 76 -5.67 -3.29 -7.62
CA THR A 76 -6.71 -4.25 -7.23
C THR A 76 -8.04 -3.52 -7.11
N THR A 77 -9.13 -4.28 -7.09
CA THR A 77 -10.47 -3.73 -6.91
C THR A 77 -11.00 -4.15 -5.55
N TRP A 78 -11.52 -3.19 -4.81
CA TRP A 78 -12.28 -3.43 -3.59
C TRP A 78 -13.75 -3.14 -3.85
N VAL A 79 -14.65 -4.05 -3.48
CA VAL A 79 -16.08 -3.73 -3.43
C VAL A 79 -16.33 -3.09 -2.09
N VAL A 80 -16.66 -1.79 -2.09
CA VAL A 80 -16.79 -1.00 -0.87
C VAL A 80 -17.94 -1.54 -0.02
N ASP A 81 -17.63 -2.38 0.96
CA ASP A 81 -18.60 -3.01 1.86
C ASP A 81 -18.80 -2.23 3.17
N THR A 82 -18.12 -1.09 3.29
CA THR A 82 -18.28 -0.16 4.41
C THR A 82 -19.48 0.76 4.20
N PRO A 83 -20.34 0.99 5.21
CA PRO A 83 -21.48 1.89 5.10
C PRO A 83 -21.09 3.35 4.84
N ALA A 84 -21.96 4.09 4.14
CA ALA A 84 -21.80 5.52 3.93
C ALA A 84 -21.71 6.30 5.26
N GLY A 85 -20.93 7.38 5.26
CA GLY A 85 -20.66 8.22 6.43
C GLY A 85 -19.59 7.65 7.37
N GLN A 86 -18.92 6.56 7.00
CA GLN A 86 -17.70 6.10 7.66
C GLN A 86 -16.48 6.54 6.86
N ASP A 87 -15.37 6.74 7.56
CA ASP A 87 -14.06 6.92 6.97
C ASP A 87 -13.30 5.60 7.00
N VAL A 88 -12.53 5.34 5.95
CA VAL A 88 -11.62 4.19 5.85
C VAL A 88 -10.23 4.66 5.46
N MET A 89 -9.24 3.81 5.71
CA MET A 89 -7.86 4.02 5.32
C MET A 89 -7.27 2.71 4.81
N PHE A 90 -6.36 2.77 3.86
CA PHE A 90 -5.72 1.59 3.28
C PHE A 90 -4.25 1.53 3.64
N MET A 91 -3.77 0.33 3.95
CA MET A 91 -2.35 0.02 4.04
C MET A 91 -1.97 -0.89 2.87
N ALA A 92 -0.91 -0.54 2.15
CA ALA A 92 -0.18 -1.48 1.30
C ALA A 92 1.04 -2.01 2.08
N PHE A 93 1.26 -3.32 2.02
CA PHE A 93 2.42 -4.00 2.62
C PHE A 93 3.12 -4.84 1.55
N ASP A 94 4.38 -4.52 1.28
CA ASP A 94 5.21 -5.29 0.35
C ASP A 94 5.76 -6.53 1.08
N LEU A 95 5.35 -7.72 0.62
CA LEU A 95 5.71 -9.00 1.24
C LEU A 95 7.19 -9.38 1.08
N THR A 96 7.92 -8.71 0.19
CA THR A 96 9.34 -8.94 -0.07
C THR A 96 10.21 -8.01 0.78
N THR A 97 9.87 -6.73 0.86
CA THR A 97 10.69 -5.74 1.60
C THR A 97 10.23 -5.53 3.04
N GLY A 98 8.97 -5.84 3.34
CA GLY A 98 8.34 -5.52 4.61
C GLY A 98 8.00 -4.03 4.78
N PHE A 99 8.07 -3.23 3.71
CA PHE A 99 7.68 -1.83 3.76
C PHE A 99 6.16 -1.66 3.72
N SER A 100 5.67 -0.71 4.49
CA SER A 100 4.25 -0.31 4.51
C SER A 100 4.07 1.10 3.98
N ALA A 101 2.96 1.33 3.30
CA ALA A 101 2.47 2.65 2.91
C ALA A 101 1.01 2.80 3.27
N PHE A 102 0.58 4.00 3.63
CA PHE A 102 -0.78 4.29 4.08
C PHE A 102 -1.41 5.41 3.25
N THR A 103 -2.72 5.34 3.04
CA THR A 103 -3.49 6.47 2.49
C THR A 103 -3.82 7.50 3.58
N ALA A 104 -4.34 8.65 3.16
CA ALA A 104 -5.16 9.45 4.07
C ALA A 104 -6.51 8.76 4.32
N ASP A 105 -7.27 9.25 5.30
CA ASP A 105 -8.67 8.87 5.49
C ASP A 105 -9.50 9.25 4.26
N VAL A 106 -10.39 8.35 3.84
CA VAL A 106 -11.32 8.55 2.73
C VAL A 106 -12.73 8.26 3.19
N SER A 107 -13.62 9.24 3.03
CA SER A 107 -15.02 9.09 3.39
C SER A 107 -15.79 8.26 2.36
N VAL A 108 -16.61 7.33 2.85
CA VAL A 108 -17.54 6.57 2.03
C VAL A 108 -18.84 7.34 1.87
N THR A 109 -19.26 7.59 0.62
CA THR A 109 -20.51 8.26 0.29
C THR A 109 -21.62 7.25 -0.04
N ALA A 110 -22.87 7.67 0.09
CA ALA A 110 -23.99 6.85 -0.36
C ALA A 110 -24.02 6.77 -1.89
N GLY A 111 -24.41 5.62 -2.44
CA GLY A 111 -24.72 5.47 -3.85
C GLY A 111 -25.95 6.29 -4.23
N THR A 112 -26.08 6.60 -5.52
CA THR A 112 -27.22 7.38 -6.05
C THR A 112 -28.48 6.54 -6.30
N GLU A 113 -28.42 5.22 -6.06
CA GLU A 113 -29.56 4.33 -6.25
C GLU A 113 -30.59 4.56 -5.13
N THR A 114 -31.63 5.33 -5.43
CA THR A 114 -32.83 5.54 -4.61
C THR A 114 -33.84 4.40 -4.76
#